data_AF-A0AAW5N0J2-F1
#
_entry.id   AF-A0AAW5N0J2-F1
#
_cell.length_a   1.000
_cell.length_b   1.000
_cell.length_c   1.000
_cell.angle_alpha   90.00
_cell.angle_beta   90.00
_cell.angle_gamma   90.00
#
_symmetry.space_group_name_H-M   'P 1'
#
loop_
_entity.id
_entity.type
_entity.pdbx_description
1 polymer ?
#
loop_
_entity_poly.entity_id
_entity_poly.type
_entity_poly.pdbx_seq_one_letter_code
_entity_poly.pdbx_strand_id
1 'polypeptide(L)' 'WLFKEVDYYVVLSYILGDEEHLGDMDFKVSGSRDGISALQMDIKIEGITKEIMQVALNKAKGARLHILVVMEQAITAP' A
#
# COMPACT_ATOMS: atom_id res chain seq x y z
N TRP A 1 2.13 2.40 -3.76
CA TRP A 1 2.14 3.62 -4.58
C TRP A 1 1.02 3.60 -5.60
N LEU A 2 0.62 4.77 -6.10
CA LEU A 2 -0.42 4.92 -7.11
C LEU A 2 0.02 5.91 -8.19
N PHE A 3 -0.23 5.53 -9.45
CA PHE A 3 -0.11 6.38 -10.62
C PHE A 3 -1.49 6.59 -11.23
N LYS A 4 -1.84 7.83 -11.58
CA LYS A 4 -3.16 8.20 -12.10
C LYS A 4 -3.02 9.14 -13.29
N GLU A 5 -3.57 8.70 -14.41
CA GLU A 5 -3.86 9.53 -15.58
C GLU A 5 -5.31 9.99 -15.58
N VAL A 6 -5.73 10.71 -16.63
CA VAL A 6 -7.10 11.21 -16.77
C VAL A 6 -8.12 10.07 -16.73
N ASP A 7 -7.84 8.97 -17.43
CA ASP A 7 -8.81 7.89 -17.66
C ASP A 7 -8.53 6.59 -16.90
N TYR A 8 -7.36 6.44 -16.28
CA TYR A 8 -6.98 5.21 -15.58
C TYR A 8 -6.00 5.44 -14.43
N TYR A 9 -5.93 4.47 -13.51
CA TYR A 9 -4.95 4.45 -12.44
C TYR A 9 -4.40 3.04 -12.21
N VAL A 10 -3.19 2.96 -11.65
CA VAL A 10 -2.49 1.71 -11.33
C VAL A 10 -2.04 1.73 -9.88
N VAL A 11 -2.27 0.63 -9.17
CA VAL A 11 -1.80 0.44 -7.78
C VAL A 11 -0.67 -0.57 -7.74
N LEU A 12 0.50 -0.13 -7.28
CA LEU A 12 1.71 -0.93 -7.15
C LEU A 12 2.01 -1.26 -5.67
N SER A 13 2.58 -2.44 -5.45
CA SER A 13 3.00 -2.95 -4.14
C SER A 13 4.49 -3.27 -4.19
N TYR A 14 5.22 -2.96 -3.11
CA TYR A 14 6.66 -3.20 -2.97
C TYR A 14 7.51 -2.43 -4.01
N ILE A 15 7.74 -1.14 -3.73
CA ILE A 15 8.50 -0.24 -4.60
C ILE A 15 9.98 -0.23 -4.25
N LEU A 16 10.83 -0.10 -5.27
CA LEU A 16 12.25 0.20 -5.11
C LEU A 16 12.44 1.71 -4.88
N GLY A 17 13.49 2.11 -4.15
CA GLY A 17 13.73 3.52 -3.83
C GLY A 17 13.82 4.43 -5.06
N ASP A 18 14.34 3.90 -6.18
CA ASP A 18 14.45 4.64 -7.44
C ASP A 18 13.08 4.97 -8.06
N GLU A 19 12.03 4.25 -7.66
CA GLU A 19 10.67 4.42 -8.16
C GLU A 19 9.89 5.49 -7.38
N GLU A 20 10.29 5.94 -6.19
CA GLU A 20 9.48 6.81 -5.29
C GLU A 20 9.14 8.21 -5.86
N HIS A 21 9.92 8.69 -6.84
CA HIS A 21 9.83 10.05 -7.37
C HIS A 21 8.67 10.28 -8.36
N LEU A 22 8.24 9.23 -9.06
CA LEU A 22 7.50 9.33 -10.34
C LEU A 22 5.96 9.19 -10.24
N GLY A 23 5.35 9.50 -9.11
CA GLY A 23 3.98 9.05 -8.91
C GLY A 23 3.30 9.67 -7.72
N ASP A 24 2.00 9.48 -7.77
CA ASP A 24 1.04 10.53 -7.45
C ASP A 24 0.53 10.44 -6.01
N MET A 25 0.65 9.24 -5.43
CA MET A 25 0.36 8.99 -4.04
C MET A 25 1.20 7.83 -3.49
N ASP A 26 2.04 8.17 -2.51
CA ASP A 26 2.81 7.26 -1.69
C ASP A 26 2.05 6.91 -0.42
N PHE A 27 1.98 5.62 -0.10
CA PHE A 27 1.37 5.21 1.16
C PHE A 27 2.04 3.97 1.73
N LYS A 28 2.12 3.95 3.05
CA LYS A 28 2.71 2.88 3.85
C LYS A 28 1.67 2.40 4.85
N VAL A 29 1.48 1.09 4.92
CA VAL A 29 0.50 0.44 5.81
C VAL A 29 1.20 -0.63 6.63
N SER A 30 1.05 -0.56 7.94
CA SER A 30 1.53 -1.57 8.89
C SER A 30 0.38 -2.05 9.77
N GLY A 31 0.47 -3.28 10.27
CA GLY A 31 -0.59 -3.87 11.08
C GLY A 31 -0.49 -5.38 11.22
N SER A 32 -1.40 -5.93 12.00
CA SER A 32 -1.55 -7.37 12.23
C SER A 32 -2.61 -7.97 11.29
N ARG A 33 -2.98 -9.24 11.55
CA ARG A 33 -4.12 -9.91 10.93
C ARG A 33 -5.44 -9.22 11.28
N ASP A 34 -5.53 -8.65 12.48
CA ASP A 34 -6.76 -8.08 13.02
C ASP A 34 -7.01 -6.65 12.56
N GLY A 35 -5.96 -5.93 12.15
CA GLY A 35 -6.13 -4.53 11.79
C GLY A 35 -4.88 -3.82 11.31
N ILE A 36 -5.08 -2.57 10.91
CA ILE A 36 -4.01 -1.59 10.63
C ILE A 36 -3.63 -0.96 11.97
N SER A 37 -2.34 -0.94 12.28
CA SER A 37 -1.80 -0.21 13.43
C SER A 37 -1.25 1.16 13.03
N ALA A 38 -0.77 1.31 11.79
CA ALA A 38 -0.26 2.56 11.27
C ALA A 38 -0.55 2.68 9.76
N LEU A 39 -0.92 3.89 9.35
CA LEU A 39 -1.09 4.30 7.96
C LEU A 39 -0.42 5.65 7.80
N GLN A 40 0.48 5.75 6.83
CA GLN A 40 1.05 7.01 6.37
C GLN A 40 0.68 7.19 4.89
N MET A 41 0.25 8.38 4.53
CA MET A 41 -0.11 8.75 3.16
C MET A 41 0.54 10.08 2.83
N ASP A 42 1.13 10.15 1.64
CA ASP A 42 1.68 11.34 1.02
C ASP A 42 1.06 11.46 -0.37
N ILE A 43 0.20 12.47 -0.55
CA ILE A 43 -0.57 12.68 -1.77
C ILE A 43 0.01 13.88 -2.49
N LYS A 44 0.45 13.69 -3.73
CA LYS A 44 1.12 14.73 -4.52
C LYS A 44 0.19 15.43 -5.52
N ILE A 45 -0.96 14.83 -5.84
CA ILE A 45 -1.94 15.35 -6.80
C ILE A 45 -3.36 15.44 -6.22
N GLU A 46 -4.19 16.27 -6.83
CA GLU A 46 -5.64 16.28 -6.60
C GLU A 46 -6.34 15.14 -7.35
N GLY A 47 -7.58 14.81 -6.96
CA GLY A 47 -8.41 13.83 -7.69
C GLY A 47 -8.22 12.37 -7.27
N ILE A 48 -7.54 12.11 -6.14
CA ILE A 48 -7.57 10.80 -5.47
C ILE A 48 -8.93 10.65 -4.77
N THR A 49 -9.81 9.82 -5.32
CA THR A 49 -11.15 9.60 -4.73
C THR A 49 -11.12 8.54 -3.62
N LYS A 50 -12.20 8.48 -2.83
CA LYS A 50 -12.36 7.47 -1.77
C LYS A 50 -12.35 6.05 -2.33
N GLU A 51 -12.94 5.85 -3.50
CA GLU A 51 -13.01 4.57 -4.20
C GLU A 51 -11.60 4.09 -4.59
N ILE A 52 -10.78 5.00 -5.12
CA ILE A 52 -9.38 4.74 -5.46
C ILE A 52 -8.59 4.32 -4.21
N MET A 53 -8.75 5.07 -3.11
CA MET A 53 -8.10 4.72 -1.84
C MET A 53 -8.56 3.36 -1.31
N GLN A 54 -9.85 3.04 -1.42
CA GLN A 54 -10.37 1.75 -0.98
C GLN A 54 -9.75 0.57 -1.74
N VAL A 55 -9.59 0.71 -3.06
CA VAL A 55 -8.91 -0.28 -3.90
C VAL A 55 -7.45 -0.41 -3.48
N ALA A 56 -6.75 0.70 -3.28
CA ALA A 56 -5.35 0.71 -2.89
C ALA A 56 -5.12 0.03 -1.52
N LEU A 57 -5.93 0.37 -0.52
CA LEU A 57 -5.86 -0.21 0.83
C LEU A 57 -6.22 -1.70 0.83
N ASN A 58 -7.18 -2.14 0.01
CA ASN A 58 -7.51 -3.56 -0.13
C ASN A 58 -6.34 -4.35 -0.73
N LYS A 59 -5.67 -3.82 -1.76
CA LYS A 59 -4.46 -4.43 -2.31
C LYS A 59 -3.35 -4.51 -1.26
N ALA A 60 -3.14 -3.43 -0.50
CA ALA A 60 -2.14 -3.39 0.57
C ALA A 60 -2.44 -4.37 1.70
N LYS A 61 -3.72 -4.59 2.06
CA LYS A 61 -4.12 -5.62 3.02
C LYS A 61 -3.69 -7.01 2.54
N GLY A 62 -3.93 -7.34 1.27
CA GLY A 62 -3.50 -8.60 0.67
C GLY A 62 -1.99 -8.81 0.76
N ALA A 63 -1.22 -7.79 0.37
CA ALA A 63 0.24 -7.81 0.46
C ALA A 63 0.73 -7.97 1.92
N ARG A 64 0.13 -7.24 2.87
CA ARG A 64 0.48 -7.32 4.29
C ARG A 64 0.26 -8.73 4.85
N LEU A 65 -0.90 -9.33 4.57
CA LEU A 65 -1.22 -10.68 5.05
C LEU A 65 -0.27 -11.72 4.45
N HIS A 66 0.10 -11.58 3.18
CA HIS A 66 1.09 -12.45 2.55
C HIS A 66 2.45 -12.38 3.27
N ILE A 67 2.95 -11.17 3.55
CA ILE A 67 4.21 -10.97 4.27
C ILE A 67 4.15 -11.57 5.68
N LEU A 68 3.04 -11.35 6.40
CA LEU A 68 2.86 -11.91 7.75
C LEU A 68 2.92 -13.45 7.75
N VAL A 69 2.33 -14.11 6.76
CA VAL A 69 2.41 -15.58 6.62
C VAL A 69 3.86 -16.04 6.46
N VAL A 70 4.65 -15.35 5.63
CA VAL A 70 6.07 -15.69 5.44
C VAL A 70 6.88 -15.43 6.73
N MET A 71 6.59 -14.34 7.45
CA MET A 71 7.24 -14.05 8.72
C MET A 71 6.96 -15.12 9.78
N GLU A 72 5.71 -15.57 9.90
CA GLU A 72 5.29 -16.62 10.85
C GLU A 72 5.93 -17.98 10.56
N GLN A 73 6.29 -18.25 9.30
CA GLN A 73 7.04 -19.47 8.93
C GLN A 73 8.50 -19.42 9.42
N ALA A 74 9.07 -18.21 9.51
CA ALA A 74 10.45 -18.03 9.95
C ALA A 74 10.57 -17.93 11.47
N ILE A 75 9.58 -17.31 12.14
CA ILE A 75 9.59 -17.05 13.58
C ILE A 75 8.20 -17.36 14.14
N THR A 76 8.10 -18.40 14.97
CA THR A 76 6.82 -18.91 15.49
C THR A 76 6.36 -18.22 16.78
N ALA A 77 7.26 -17.67 17.58
CA ALA A 77 6.94 -16.94 18.83
C ALA A 77 8.11 -16.01 19.23
N PRO A 78 7.87 -15.00 20.09
CA PRO A 78 8.89 -14.09 20.61
C PRO A 78 10.03 -14.79 21.35
#